data_AF-A0A9J5XGL8-F1
#
_entry.id   AF-A0A9J5XGL8-F1
#
_cell.length_a   1.000
_cell.length_b   1.000
_cell.length_c   1.000
_cell.angle_alpha   90.00
_cell.angle_beta   90.00
_cell.angle_gamma   90.00
#
_symmetry.space_group_name_H-M   'P 1'
#
loop_
_entity.id
_entity.type
_entity.pdbx_description
1 polymer ?
#
loop_
_entity_poly.entity_id
_entity_poly.type
_entity_poly.pdbx_seq_one_letter_code
_entity_poly.pdbx_strand_id
1 'polypeptide(L)'
;MGQQSLIYSFVARGTVILAEYTEFTGNFTSIASQCLQKLPASNNKFTYNCDGHTFNYLVEEGFKEKIWTTPTLVRYENFPVISRGEDMDYRHRAYCVVAVESVGRQIPIAFLERTKEEFTKKYGGGKAATAVANSLNREFG
;
A
#
# COMPACT_ATOMS: atom_id res chain seq x y z
N MET A 1 25.31 6.19 18.10
CA MET A 1 24.58 4.96 17.74
C MET A 1 23.23 5.40 17.21
N GLY A 2 22.99 5.30 15.90
CA GLY A 2 21.78 5.85 15.28
C GLY A 2 20.57 5.10 15.80
N GLN A 3 19.73 5.77 16.60
CA GLN A 3 18.46 5.18 17.01
C GLN A 3 17.63 4.96 15.74
N GLN A 4 17.24 3.72 15.47
CA GLN A 4 16.26 3.41 14.44
C GLN A 4 14.93 4.02 14.86
N SER A 5 14.65 5.17 14.28
CA SER A 5 13.46 5.98 14.51
C SER A 5 12.18 5.35 13.95
N LEU A 6 12.34 4.48 12.95
CA LEU A 6 11.26 3.82 12.20
C LEU A 6 11.22 2.35 12.61
N ILE A 7 10.02 1.84 12.88
CA ILE A 7 9.78 0.52 13.47
C ILE A 7 9.16 -0.43 12.45
N TYR A 8 8.19 0.07 11.71
CA TYR A 8 7.41 -0.70 10.75
C TYR A 8 7.00 0.19 9.60
N SER A 9 6.99 -0.33 8.38
CA SER A 9 6.41 0.36 7.23
C SER A 9 5.74 -0.62 6.28
N PHE A 10 4.74 -0.15 5.55
CA PHE A 10 4.13 -0.94 4.49
C PHE A 10 3.56 -0.08 3.37
N VAL A 11 3.36 -0.73 2.22
CA VAL A 11 2.58 -0.23 1.09
C VAL A 11 1.43 -1.20 0.82
N ALA A 12 0.21 -0.67 0.77
CA ALA A 12 -1.01 -1.43 0.54
C ALA A 12 -1.83 -0.85 -0.62
N ARG A 13 -2.58 -1.73 -1.28
CA ARG A 13 -3.62 -1.39 -2.25
C ARG A 13 -4.97 -1.77 -1.67
N GLY A 14 -5.77 -0.76 -1.34
CA GLY A 14 -6.95 -0.91 -0.49
C GLY A 14 -6.54 -1.50 0.85
N THR A 15 -7.04 -2.71 1.14
CA THR A 15 -6.77 -3.44 2.38
C THR A 15 -5.69 -4.51 2.24
N VAL A 16 -5.10 -4.66 1.04
CA VAL A 16 -4.11 -5.69 0.73
C VAL A 16 -2.71 -5.10 0.82
N ILE A 17 -1.92 -5.58 1.79
CA ILE A 17 -0.51 -5.21 1.95
C ILE A 17 0.31 -5.87 0.83
N LEU A 18 0.98 -5.07 0.02
CA LEU A 18 1.78 -5.53 -1.13
C LEU A 18 3.25 -5.75 -0.74
N ALA A 19 3.77 -4.80 0.05
CA ALA A 19 5.12 -4.79 0.58
C ALA A 19 5.08 -4.33 2.05
N GLU A 20 5.79 -5.00 2.94
CA GLU A 20 5.98 -4.55 4.31
C GLU A 20 7.37 -4.88 4.83
N TYR A 21 7.84 -4.06 5.78
CA TYR A 21 9.13 -4.23 6.42
C TYR A 21 9.06 -3.88 7.91
N THR A 22 9.66 -4.74 8.74
CA THR A 22 9.91 -4.45 10.15
C THR A 22 11.23 -5.06 10.59
N GLU A 23 11.97 -4.30 11.41
CA GLU A 23 13.12 -4.81 12.14
C GLU A 23 12.75 -5.26 13.57
N PHE A 24 11.50 -4.98 13.97
CA PHE A 24 11.03 -5.18 15.33
C PHE A 24 9.98 -6.28 15.35
N THR A 25 10.14 -7.24 16.26
CA THR A 25 9.08 -8.22 16.51
C THR A 25 8.07 -7.62 17.50
N GLY A 26 6.80 -7.56 17.12
CA GLY A 26 5.77 -6.96 17.95
C GLY A 26 4.38 -6.97 17.31
N ASN A 27 3.41 -6.35 17.98
CA ASN A 27 2.03 -6.24 17.52
C ASN A 27 1.78 -5.04 16.57
N PHE A 28 2.83 -4.29 16.20
CA PHE A 28 2.72 -3.12 15.33
C PHE A 28 2.10 -3.46 13.97
N THR A 29 2.48 -4.59 13.38
CA THR A 29 1.92 -5.10 12.11
C THR A 29 0.40 -5.28 12.18
N SER A 30 -0.08 -5.89 13.27
CA SER A 30 -1.50 -6.15 13.50
C SER A 30 -2.28 -4.86 13.73
N ILE A 31 -1.77 -3.96 14.57
CA ILE A 31 -2.40 -2.65 14.82
C ILE A 31 -2.47 -1.85 13.53
N ALA A 32 -1.38 -1.81 12.78
CA ALA A 32 -1.30 -1.00 11.58
C ALA A 32 -2.23 -1.54 10.47
N SER A 33 -2.38 -2.86 10.37
CA SER A 33 -3.36 -3.52 9.51
C SER A 33 -4.81 -3.23 9.92
N GLN A 34 -5.09 -3.16 11.23
CA GLN A 34 -6.42 -2.77 11.73
C GLN A 34 -6.76 -1.32 11.41
N CYS A 35 -5.79 -0.41 11.57
CA CYS A 35 -5.95 0.99 11.17
C CYS A 35 -6.23 1.10 9.67
N LEU A 36 -5.52 0.33 8.82
CA LEU A 36 -5.74 0.30 7.37
C LEU A 36 -7.20 0.01 7.00
N GLN A 37 -7.88 -0.91 7.69
CA GLN A 37 -9.30 -1.22 7.43
C GLN A 37 -10.24 -0.05 7.75
N LYS A 38 -9.82 0.88 8.61
CA LYS A 38 -10.62 2.03 9.06
C LYS A 38 -10.31 3.30 8.29
N LEU A 39 -9.25 3.32 7.46
CA LEU A 39 -8.88 4.51 6.70
C LEU A 39 -9.94 4.80 5.64
N PRO A 40 -10.37 6.06 5.50
CA PRO A 40 -11.21 6.45 4.39
C PRO A 40 -10.43 6.33 3.09
N ALA A 41 -11.14 6.05 2.01
CA ALA A 41 -10.61 6.05 0.65
C ALA A 41 -10.30 7.46 0.12
N SER A 42 -10.21 8.50 0.96
CA SER A 42 -9.88 9.85 0.50
C SER A 42 -8.38 10.11 0.57
N ASN A 43 -7.84 10.80 -0.43
CA ASN A 43 -6.43 11.21 -0.44
C ASN A 43 -6.16 12.14 0.75
N ASN A 44 -5.50 11.63 1.78
CA ASN A 44 -5.27 12.36 3.02
C ASN A 44 -4.12 11.76 3.82
N LYS A 45 -3.56 12.57 4.72
CA LYS A 45 -2.52 12.19 5.66
C LYS A 45 -3.14 12.00 7.04
N PHE A 46 -3.01 10.82 7.62
CA PHE A 46 -3.48 10.52 8.97
C PHE A 46 -2.30 10.21 9.88
N THR A 47 -2.34 10.71 11.11
CA THR A 47 -1.37 10.33 12.15
C THR A 47 -2.14 9.87 13.37
N TYR A 48 -1.89 8.64 13.80
CA TYR A 48 -2.41 8.10 15.06
C TYR A 48 -1.26 7.95 16.05
N ASN A 49 -1.46 8.42 17.26
CA ASN A 49 -0.50 8.28 18.35
C ASN A 49 -1.00 7.16 19.28
N CYS A 50 -0.14 6.20 19.61
CA CYS A 50 -0.47 5.09 20.50
C CYS A 50 0.79 4.69 21.30
N ASP A 51 0.72 4.71 22.63
CA ASP A 51 1.77 4.22 23.53
C ASP A 51 3.20 4.69 23.17
N GLY A 52 3.38 5.99 22.90
CA GLY A 52 4.68 6.57 22.55
C GLY A 52 5.15 6.27 21.11
N HIS A 53 4.27 5.75 20.26
CA HIS A 53 4.51 5.48 18.85
C HIS A 53 3.52 6.26 17.97
N THR A 54 3.97 6.64 16.78
CA THR A 54 3.17 7.34 15.79
C THR A 54 2.99 6.47 14.56
N PHE A 55 1.74 6.21 14.20
CA PHE A 55 1.34 5.51 12.99
C PHE A 55 0.91 6.56 11.97
N ASN A 56 1.78 6.79 10.98
CA ASN A 56 1.58 7.78 9.96
C ASN A 56 1.12 7.09 8.70
N TYR A 57 -0.02 7.51 8.16
CA TYR A 57 -0.62 7.01 6.95
C TYR A 57 -0.70 8.10 5.90
N LEU A 58 -0.38 7.74 4.68
CA LEU A 58 -0.64 8.52 3.49
C LEU A 58 -1.53 7.67 2.58
N VAL A 59 -2.79 8.06 2.45
CA VAL A 59 -3.71 7.47 1.48
C VAL A 59 -3.68 8.34 0.24
N GLU A 60 -3.56 7.74 -0.93
CA GLU A 60 -3.62 8.42 -2.23
C GLU A 60 -4.62 7.72 -3.14
N GLU A 61 -5.29 8.50 -4.00
CA GLU A 61 -6.09 7.93 -5.08
C GLU A 61 -5.24 7.00 -5.95
N GLY A 62 -5.77 5.80 -6.20
CA GLY A 62 -5.12 4.85 -7.09
C GLY A 62 -4.95 5.42 -8.49
N PHE A 63 -3.97 4.89 -9.24
CA PHE A 63 -3.85 5.21 -10.65
C PHE A 63 -5.14 4.82 -11.36
N LYS A 64 -5.70 5.73 -12.17
CA LYS A 64 -6.70 5.39 -13.20
C LYS A 64 -6.01 4.64 -14.34
N GLU A 65 -5.35 3.53 -14.02
CA GLU A 65 -4.71 2.68 -15.00
C GLU A 65 -5.71 1.66 -15.51
N LYS A 66 -5.80 1.57 -16.84
CA LYS A 66 -6.55 0.50 -17.51
C LYS A 66 -5.83 -0.81 -17.22
N ILE A 67 -6.43 -1.67 -16.39
CA ILE A 67 -5.96 -3.03 -16.28
C ILE A 67 -6.54 -3.81 -17.46
N TRP A 68 -5.67 -4.30 -18.33
CA TRP A 68 -6.05 -5.31 -19.30
C TRP A 68 -6.31 -6.60 -18.54
N THR A 69 -7.57 -6.97 -18.38
CA THR A 69 -7.91 -8.29 -17.83
C THR A 69 -7.46 -9.38 -18.79
N THR A 70 -7.09 -10.54 -18.26
CA THR A 70 -6.84 -11.70 -19.10
C THR A 70 -8.11 -12.01 -19.89
N PRO A 71 -8.05 -12.10 -21.22
CA PRO A 71 -9.22 -12.36 -22.03
C PRO A 71 -9.90 -13.65 -21.56
N THR A 72 -11.16 -13.54 -21.14
CA THR A 72 -11.91 -14.69 -20.64
C THR A 72 -12.66 -15.30 -21.82
N LEU A 73 -12.49 -16.60 -22.03
CA LEU A 73 -13.22 -17.33 -23.06
C LEU A 73 -14.65 -17.55 -22.56
N VAL A 74 -15.61 -16.83 -23.13
CA VAL A 74 -17.04 -17.01 -22.87
C VAL A 74 -17.68 -17.73 -24.05
N ARG A 75 -18.58 -18.67 -23.76
CA ARG A 75 -19.40 -19.32 -24.79
C ARG A 75 -20.69 -18.52 -24.97
N TYR A 76 -20.89 -17.97 -26.17
CA TYR A 76 -22.17 -17.40 -26.58
C TYR A 76 -22.71 -18.25 -27.73
N GLU A 77 -23.90 -18.82 -27.57
CA GLU A 77 -24.54 -19.65 -28.61
C GLU A 77 -23.63 -20.79 -29.16
N ASN A 78 -22.85 -21.43 -28.29
CA ASN A 78 -21.84 -22.44 -28.63
C ASN A 78 -20.63 -21.96 -29.47
N PHE A 79 -20.51 -20.66 -29.74
CA PHE A 79 -19.31 -20.07 -30.35
C PHE A 79 -18.38 -19.51 -29.27
N PRO A 80 -17.05 -19.73 -29.37
CA PRO A 80 -16.09 -19.13 -28.46
C PRO A 80 -15.97 -17.63 -28.76
N VAL A 81 -16.29 -16.79 -27.78
CA VAL A 81 -16.13 -15.33 -27.84
C VAL A 81 -15.06 -14.91 -26.82
N ILE A 82 -14.14 -14.05 -27.24
CA ILE A 82 -13.15 -13.44 -26.34
C ILE A 82 -13.79 -12.20 -25.73
N SER A 83 -14.13 -12.25 -24.43
CA SER A 83 -14.52 -11.04 -23.70
C SER A 83 -13.26 -10.36 -23.16
N ARG A 84 -13.06 -9.10 -23.55
CA ARG A 84 -12.06 -8.20 -22.95
C ARG A 84 -12.79 -7.25 -22.02
N GLY A 85 -12.71 -7.49 -20.71
CA GLY A 85 -13.20 -6.53 -19.72
C GLY A 85 -12.19 -5.43 -19.53
N GLU A 86 -12.60 -4.16 -19.64
CA GLU A 86 -11.83 -3.02 -19.16
C GLU A 86 -12.15 -2.82 -17.67
N ASP A 87 -11.30 -3.32 -16.77
CA ASP A 87 -11.41 -3.04 -15.34
C ASP A 87 -10.49 -1.86 -14.99
N MET A 88 -11.07 -0.82 -14.39
CA MET A 88 -10.30 0.27 -13.76
C MET A 88 -10.09 -0.08 -12.29
N ASP A 89 -8.83 -0.19 -11.86
CA ASP A 89 -8.49 -0.35 -10.45
C ASP A 89 -8.61 0.98 -9.72
N TYR A 90 -9.82 1.27 -9.24
CA TYR A 90 -10.11 2.42 -8.38
C TYR A 90 -9.60 2.24 -6.93
N ARG A 91 -8.78 1.21 -6.65
CA ARG A 91 -8.30 1.01 -5.29
C ARG A 91 -7.21 2.03 -4.94
N HIS A 92 -7.50 2.76 -3.89
CA HIS A 92 -6.60 3.70 -3.24
C HIS A 92 -5.35 2.98 -2.76
N ARG A 93 -4.21 3.67 -2.81
CA ARG A 93 -2.96 3.18 -2.23
C ARG A 93 -2.79 3.78 -0.85
N ALA A 94 -2.37 2.97 0.09
CA ALA A 94 -2.09 3.39 1.45
C ALA A 94 -0.64 3.08 1.77
N TYR A 95 0.08 4.09 2.24
CA TYR A 95 1.46 4.00 2.71
C TYR A 95 1.43 4.22 4.21
N CYS A 96 2.12 3.38 4.96
CA CYS A 96 2.20 3.49 6.42
C CYS A 96 3.64 3.46 6.89
N VAL A 97 3.94 4.25 7.91
CA VAL A 97 5.17 4.14 8.70
C VAL A 97 4.87 4.37 10.17
N VAL A 98 5.39 3.47 10.99
CA VAL A 98 5.36 3.53 12.45
C VAL A 98 6.72 4.04 12.91
N ALA A 99 6.71 5.11 13.70
CA ALA A 99 7.91 5.72 14.24
C ALA A 99 7.75 6.01 15.72
N VAL A 100 8.86 6.07 16.46
CA VAL A 100 8.84 6.50 17.87
C VAL A 100 8.36 7.96 17.94
N GLU A 101 7.49 8.30 18.88
CA GLU A 101 6.89 9.63 18.97
C GLU A 101 7.93 10.76 19.14
N SER A 102 9.04 10.47 19.82
CA SER A 102 10.15 11.41 20.03
C SER A 102 10.84 11.86 18.74
N VAL A 103 10.68 11.10 17.64
CA VAL A 103 11.23 11.41 16.31
C VAL A 103 10.50 12.58 15.66
N GLY A 104 9.27 12.87 16.11
CA GLY A 104 8.40 13.86 15.50
C GLY A 104 7.84 13.41 14.15
N ARG A 105 7.01 14.27 13.54
CA ARG A 105 6.23 13.91 12.34
C ARG A 105 6.98 14.13 11.02
N GLN A 106 7.99 15.00 10.99
CA GLN A 106 8.65 15.38 9.73
C GLN A 106 9.39 14.21 9.06
N ILE A 107 10.16 13.45 9.85
CA ILE A 107 10.93 12.30 9.36
C ILE A 107 10.01 11.20 8.78
N PRO A 108 8.98 10.71 9.50
CA PRO A 108 8.08 9.69 8.96
C PRO A 108 7.28 10.20 7.75
N ILE A 109 6.84 11.47 7.73
CA ILE A 109 6.14 12.03 6.56
C ILE A 109 7.05 12.09 5.34
N ALA A 110 8.29 12.57 5.49
CA ALA A 110 9.25 12.61 4.40
C ALA A 110 9.60 11.21 3.88
N PHE A 111 9.70 10.22 4.79
CA PHE A 111 9.87 8.82 4.43
C PHE A 111 8.69 8.32 3.59
N LEU A 112 7.45 8.56 4.01
CA LEU A 112 6.25 8.16 3.26
C LEU A 112 6.22 8.75 1.86
N GLU A 113 6.52 10.03 1.69
CA GLU A 113 6.54 10.69 0.39
C GLU A 113 7.61 10.09 -0.53
N ARG A 114 8.80 9.85 -0.02
CA ARG A 114 9.87 9.18 -0.78
C ARG A 114 9.50 7.75 -1.15
N THR A 115 9.01 6.95 -0.21
CA THR A 115 8.56 5.57 -0.45
C THR A 115 7.46 5.54 -1.49
N LYS A 116 6.51 6.48 -1.43
CA LYS A 116 5.47 6.64 -2.44
C LYS A 116 6.05 6.89 -3.82
N GLU A 117 6.98 7.85 -3.96
CA GLU A 117 7.61 8.19 -5.24
C GLU A 117 8.37 6.98 -5.81
N GLU A 118 9.18 6.30 -4.99
CA GLU A 118 9.95 5.13 -5.42
C GLU A 118 9.03 3.96 -5.82
N PHE A 119 8.00 3.68 -5.02
CA PHE A 119 7.02 2.64 -5.32
C PHE A 119 6.28 2.92 -6.62
N THR A 120 5.83 4.16 -6.80
CA THR A 120 5.12 4.59 -8.01
C THR A 120 6.02 4.55 -9.23
N LYS A 121 7.28 4.98 -9.11
CA LYS A 121 8.25 4.90 -10.20
C LYS A 121 8.54 3.46 -10.62
N LYS A 122 8.60 2.54 -9.66
CA LYS A 122 8.93 1.12 -9.91
C LYS A 122 7.74 0.28 -10.35
N TYR A 123 6.53 0.61 -9.89
CA TYR A 123 5.33 -0.21 -10.07
C TYR A 123 4.12 0.52 -10.69
N GLY A 124 4.26 1.78 -11.11
CA GLY A 124 3.24 2.61 -11.75
C GLY A 124 2.93 2.26 -13.21
N GLY A 125 2.85 0.97 -13.51
CA GLY A 125 2.56 0.39 -14.83
C GLY A 125 1.66 -0.85 -14.73
N GLY A 126 0.73 -0.86 -13.76
CA GLY A 126 -0.19 -1.99 -13.51
C GLY A 126 0.36 -3.14 -12.65
N LYS A 127 1.68 -3.28 -12.43
CA LYS A 127 2.24 -4.36 -11.57
C LYS A 127 1.71 -4.29 -10.13
N ALA A 128 1.68 -3.10 -9.51
CA ALA A 128 1.08 -2.93 -8.19
C ALA A 128 -0.44 -3.18 -8.17
N ALA A 129 -1.09 -2.98 -9.32
CA ALA A 129 -2.54 -3.09 -9.48
C ALA A 129 -2.99 -4.56 -9.62
N THR A 130 -2.07 -5.50 -9.87
CA THR A 130 -2.35 -6.95 -9.91
C THR A 130 -1.57 -7.76 -8.88
N ALA A 131 -0.64 -7.12 -8.16
CA ALA A 131 0.15 -7.75 -7.11
C ALA A 131 -0.74 -8.39 -6.03
N VAL A 132 -0.30 -9.57 -5.59
CA VAL A 132 -0.90 -10.31 -4.47
C VAL A 132 -0.24 -9.90 -3.16
N ALA A 133 -0.88 -10.26 -2.05
CA ALA A 133 -0.39 -9.92 -0.72
C ALA A 133 1.08 -10.35 -0.53
N ASN A 134 1.91 -9.44 0.00
CA ASN A 134 3.32 -9.66 0.32
C ASN A 134 4.24 -10.08 -0.83
N SER A 135 3.74 -10.09 -2.07
CA SER A 135 4.52 -10.49 -3.25
C SER A 135 5.69 -9.57 -3.56
N LEU A 136 5.66 -8.31 -3.08
CA LEU A 136 6.68 -7.31 -3.34
C LEU A 136 7.68 -7.16 -2.19
N ASN A 137 7.55 -7.89 -1.08
CA ASN A 137 8.46 -7.81 0.08
C ASN A 137 9.93 -8.02 -0.34
N ARG A 138 10.18 -8.95 -1.27
CA ARG A 138 11.57 -9.27 -1.69
C ARG A 138 12.20 -8.21 -2.59
N GLU A 139 11.40 -7.40 -3.27
CA GLU A 139 11.85 -6.37 -4.21
C GLU A 139 11.81 -4.95 -3.62
N PHE A 140 11.00 -4.73 -2.58
CA PHE A 140 10.67 -3.41 -2.06
C PHE A 140 10.60 -3.33 -0.53
N GLY A 141 10.39 -4.46 0.16
CA GLY A 141 10.44 -4.52 1.62
C GLY A 141 11.87 -4.56 2.13
#